data_AF-A0A538QKK0-F1
#
_entry.id   AF-A0A538QKK0-F1
#
_cell.length_a   1.000
_cell.length_b   1.000
_cell.length_c   1.000
_cell.angle_alpha   90.00
_cell.angle_beta   90.00
_cell.angle_gamma   90.00
#
_symmetry.space_group_name_H-M   'P 1'
#
loop_
_entity.id
_entity.type
_entity.pdbx_description
1 polymer ?
#
loop_
_entity_poly.entity_id
_entity_poly.type
_entity_poly.pdbx_seq_one_letter_code
_entity_poly.pdbx_strand_id
1 'polypeptide(L)'
;MLVYLGMHVIERKVIFVDLALAQIAAFGVMWAILMGYDHENDTLPVTLYSLAFTALGALVFSVTRTRHERVPHEALIGIIYVAASAGGLVLADRFALGTEALKELIAGRVALVTPGILEKLAITCALVGAVFVVLHRRLMRISTDPAGAEAAGMFLRGWDFVFYLLFGVLITQCVSVLGVLPVFAYLVIPAVAAAFLFEGVRARLIFGWAFAGVISLVGLETARVSQLDPGPTIVCLFAAALVVFGVWLFLRARRFAPRILLRVGGFAVLFAVFLTGTLAFRKSAPTDELATAIGFARSGDPTQQRRAMASFRRFPDAQGRWFPLVVPMLADSDRVARDAAVGLLGDTRARAAVPALIERLAAETDDDVREGVVRALRAIGDPSAVHALAVAASREREPDLVVAMGAAAFELAGAGHDADLRQAADALVKVMSDADAPHAARRDAGDALRAHVELDPASHDDAAVATWWHGHRDQLVWQPARHRFAAPATGG
;
A
#
# COMPACT_ATOMS: atom_id res chain seq x y z
N MET A 1 9.60 -18.45 -18.09
CA MET A 1 8.29 -18.83 -18.68
C MET A 1 7.65 -17.70 -19.49
N LEU A 2 7.59 -16.46 -19.00
CA LEU A 2 6.93 -15.35 -19.71
C LEU A 2 7.41 -15.14 -21.16
N VAL A 3 8.73 -15.16 -21.41
CA VAL A 3 9.28 -15.06 -22.79
C VAL A 3 8.79 -16.19 -23.71
N TYR A 4 8.64 -17.41 -23.18
CA TYR A 4 8.14 -18.55 -23.95
C TYR A 4 6.69 -18.34 -24.38
N LEU A 5 5.84 -17.90 -23.46
CA LEU A 5 4.45 -17.59 -23.75
C LEU A 5 4.31 -16.36 -24.64
N GLY A 6 5.18 -15.37 -24.48
CA GLY A 6 5.27 -14.20 -25.33
C GLY A 6 5.45 -14.56 -26.81
N MET A 7 6.29 -15.55 -27.11
CA MET A 7 6.44 -16.02 -28.49
C MET A 7 5.13 -16.59 -29.05
N HIS A 8 4.42 -17.41 -28.28
CA HIS A 8 3.11 -17.95 -28.70
C HIS A 8 2.07 -16.85 -28.89
N VAL A 9 2.03 -15.88 -27.98
CA VAL A 9 1.09 -14.76 -28.02
C VAL A 9 1.32 -13.89 -29.27
N ILE A 10 2.58 -13.61 -29.59
CA ILE A 10 2.97 -12.86 -30.81
C ILE A 10 2.59 -13.64 -32.07
N GLU A 11 2.89 -14.95 -32.14
CA GLU A 11 2.53 -15.80 -33.28
C GLU A 11 1.02 -15.89 -33.49
N ARG A 12 0.26 -15.90 -32.40
CA ARG A 12 -1.21 -15.93 -32.40
C ARG A 12 -1.85 -14.56 -32.63
N LYS A 13 -1.09 -13.46 -32.62
CA LYS A 13 -1.58 -12.07 -32.71
C LYS A 13 -2.60 -11.70 -31.63
N VAL A 14 -2.39 -12.20 -30.41
CA VAL A 14 -3.31 -12.02 -29.26
C VAL A 14 -2.63 -11.30 -28.09
N ILE A 15 -1.99 -10.16 -28.36
CA ILE A 15 -1.03 -9.53 -27.45
C ILE A 15 -1.71 -9.11 -26.14
N PHE A 16 -2.96 -8.64 -26.19
CA PHE A 16 -3.71 -8.19 -25.02
C PHE A 16 -4.41 -9.28 -24.20
N VAL A 17 -4.22 -10.57 -24.56
CA VAL A 17 -4.91 -11.66 -23.86
C VAL A 17 -4.48 -11.79 -22.40
N ASP A 18 -3.26 -11.36 -22.07
CA ASP A 18 -2.77 -11.30 -20.68
C ASP A 18 -3.53 -10.29 -19.84
N LEU A 19 -3.67 -9.05 -20.31
CA LEU A 19 -4.42 -7.99 -19.64
C LEU A 19 -5.88 -8.41 -19.45
N ALA A 20 -6.49 -9.00 -20.48
CA ALA A 20 -7.87 -9.43 -20.41
C ALA A 20 -8.07 -10.55 -19.38
N LEU A 21 -7.24 -11.61 -19.40
CA LEU A 21 -7.35 -12.70 -18.43
C LEU A 21 -7.07 -12.23 -17.00
N ALA A 22 -6.09 -11.35 -16.80
CA ALA A 22 -5.81 -10.76 -15.49
C ALA A 22 -7.04 -9.99 -14.94
N GLN A 23 -7.72 -9.20 -15.78
CA GLN A 23 -8.92 -8.48 -15.37
C GLN A 23 -10.14 -9.38 -15.13
N ILE A 24 -10.30 -10.43 -15.93
CA ILE A 24 -11.34 -11.43 -15.69
C ILE A 24 -11.09 -12.15 -14.35
N ALA A 25 -9.83 -12.50 -14.07
CA ALA A 25 -9.43 -13.11 -12.81
C ALA A 25 -9.67 -12.18 -11.62
N ALA A 26 -9.36 -10.89 -11.77
CA ALA A 26 -9.62 -9.83 -10.80
C ALA A 26 -11.12 -9.67 -10.51
N PHE A 27 -11.93 -9.65 -11.58
CA PHE A 27 -13.39 -9.61 -11.46
C PHE A 27 -13.91 -10.83 -10.69
N GLY A 28 -13.35 -12.02 -10.92
CA GLY A 28 -13.67 -13.22 -10.15
C GLY A 28 -13.36 -13.08 -8.65
N VAL A 29 -12.25 -12.44 -8.28
CA VAL A 29 -11.93 -12.13 -6.87
C VAL A 29 -12.97 -11.18 -6.28
N MET A 30 -13.32 -10.10 -6.98
CA MET A 30 -14.35 -9.16 -6.52
C MET A 30 -15.72 -9.84 -6.38
N TRP A 31 -16.04 -10.78 -7.27
CA TRP A 31 -17.24 -11.57 -7.19
C TRP A 31 -17.25 -12.50 -5.96
N ALA A 32 -16.11 -13.08 -5.58
CA ALA A 32 -16.01 -13.87 -4.35
C ALA A 32 -16.29 -13.02 -3.10
N ILE A 33 -15.73 -11.81 -3.04
CA ILE A 33 -15.97 -10.86 -1.95
C ILE A 33 -17.45 -10.46 -1.89
N LEU A 34 -18.09 -10.26 -3.05
CA LEU A 34 -19.54 -10.01 -3.12
C LEU A 34 -20.36 -11.17 -2.53
N MET A 35 -19.89 -12.40 -2.65
CA MET A 35 -20.54 -13.58 -2.06
C MET A 35 -20.27 -13.74 -0.55
N GLY A 36 -19.55 -12.80 0.06
CA GLY A 36 -19.28 -12.76 1.50
C GLY A 36 -17.99 -13.47 1.93
N TYR A 37 -17.13 -13.89 0.99
CA TYR A 37 -15.82 -14.45 1.33
C TYR A 37 -14.83 -13.35 1.66
N ASP A 38 -14.08 -13.54 2.74
CA ASP A 38 -13.03 -12.60 3.15
C ASP A 38 -11.73 -12.89 2.39
N HIS A 39 -11.07 -11.85 1.86
CA HIS A 39 -9.82 -12.00 1.14
C HIS A 39 -8.68 -12.54 2.03
N GLU A 40 -8.67 -12.16 3.31
CA GLU A 40 -7.58 -12.55 4.23
C GLU A 40 -7.80 -13.94 4.82
N ASN A 41 -9.05 -14.29 5.14
CA ASN A 41 -9.38 -15.53 5.83
C ASN A 41 -9.78 -16.67 4.87
N ASP A 42 -10.38 -16.37 3.71
CA ASP A 42 -10.91 -17.35 2.76
C ASP A 42 -10.09 -17.43 1.46
N THR A 43 -8.77 -17.62 1.59
CA THR A 43 -7.85 -17.64 0.43
C THR A 43 -8.25 -18.69 -0.62
N LEU A 44 -8.76 -19.86 -0.19
CA LEU A 44 -9.09 -20.95 -1.10
C LEU A 44 -10.36 -20.67 -1.94
N PRO A 45 -11.52 -20.32 -1.35
CA PRO A 45 -12.69 -19.88 -2.12
C PRO A 45 -12.38 -18.74 -3.09
N VAL A 46 -11.68 -17.71 -2.64
CA VAL A 46 -11.31 -16.55 -3.47
C VAL A 46 -10.46 -16.97 -4.67
N THR A 47 -9.48 -17.85 -4.45
CA THR A 47 -8.63 -18.40 -5.53
C THR A 47 -9.46 -19.23 -6.50
N LEU A 48 -10.42 -20.04 -6.03
CA LEU A 48 -11.28 -20.86 -6.88
C LEU A 48 -12.19 -20.01 -7.77
N TYR A 49 -12.78 -18.93 -7.25
CA TYR A 49 -13.56 -18.00 -8.07
C TYR A 49 -12.68 -17.33 -9.13
N SER A 50 -11.50 -16.85 -8.76
CA SER A 50 -10.55 -16.25 -9.71
C SER A 50 -10.19 -17.23 -10.84
N LEU A 51 -9.91 -18.49 -10.50
CA LEU A 51 -9.62 -19.56 -11.47
C LEU A 51 -10.84 -19.92 -12.33
N ALA A 52 -12.04 -19.98 -11.74
CA ALA A 52 -13.27 -20.28 -12.47
C ALA A 52 -13.59 -19.20 -13.51
N PHE A 53 -13.45 -17.93 -13.14
CA PHE A 53 -13.60 -16.81 -14.07
C PHE A 53 -12.49 -16.81 -15.13
N THR A 54 -11.24 -17.08 -14.76
CA THR A 54 -10.14 -17.24 -15.72
C THR A 54 -10.44 -18.34 -16.74
N ALA A 55 -10.97 -19.49 -16.29
CA ALA A 55 -11.37 -20.59 -17.14
C ALA A 55 -12.55 -20.20 -18.06
N LEU A 56 -13.52 -19.44 -17.56
CA LEU A 56 -14.60 -18.88 -18.37
C LEU A 56 -14.04 -17.94 -19.45
N GLY A 57 -13.11 -17.05 -19.11
CA GLY A 57 -12.44 -16.17 -20.08
C GLY A 57 -11.68 -16.96 -21.14
N ALA A 58 -10.92 -17.98 -20.73
CA ALA A 58 -10.21 -18.88 -21.64
C ALA A 58 -11.17 -19.64 -22.58
N LEU A 59 -12.34 -20.05 -22.08
CA LEU A 59 -13.39 -20.69 -22.88
C LEU A 59 -13.96 -19.71 -23.91
N VAL A 60 -14.27 -18.47 -23.49
CA VAL A 60 -14.77 -17.43 -24.38
C VAL A 60 -13.76 -17.16 -25.50
N PHE A 61 -12.47 -16.97 -25.19
CA PHE A 61 -11.45 -16.74 -26.22
C PHE A 61 -11.26 -17.94 -27.15
N SER A 62 -11.28 -19.15 -26.61
CA SER A 62 -11.21 -20.38 -27.40
C SER A 62 -12.39 -20.50 -28.41
N VAL A 63 -13.62 -20.25 -27.95
CA VAL A 63 -14.82 -20.43 -28.78
C VAL A 63 -14.99 -19.31 -29.80
N THR A 64 -14.63 -18.08 -29.43
CA THR A 64 -14.76 -16.89 -30.29
C THR A 64 -13.66 -16.79 -31.35
N ARG A 65 -12.63 -17.63 -31.31
CA ARG A 65 -11.63 -17.72 -32.37
C ARG A 65 -12.24 -18.37 -33.62
N THR A 66 -12.44 -17.57 -34.66
CA THR A 66 -13.03 -18.00 -35.94
C THR A 66 -12.05 -17.86 -37.10
N ARG A 67 -12.05 -18.82 -38.04
CA ARG A 67 -11.08 -18.86 -39.17
C ARG A 67 -11.17 -17.69 -40.16
N HIS A 68 -12.36 -17.11 -40.34
CA HIS A 68 -12.57 -15.95 -41.21
C HIS A 68 -12.86 -14.74 -40.33
N GLU A 69 -11.80 -14.04 -39.94
CA GLU A 69 -11.91 -12.85 -39.09
C GLU A 69 -12.53 -11.70 -39.90
N ARG A 70 -13.85 -11.51 -39.79
CA ARG A 70 -14.47 -10.22 -40.10
C ARG A 70 -14.09 -9.16 -39.07
N VAL A 71 -13.83 -9.60 -37.85
CA VAL A 71 -13.39 -8.80 -36.71
C VAL A 71 -12.08 -9.42 -36.19
N PRO A 72 -11.00 -8.65 -36.05
CA PRO A 72 -9.76 -9.15 -35.46
C PRO A 72 -10.00 -9.70 -34.06
N HIS A 73 -9.48 -10.88 -33.73
CA HIS A 73 -9.69 -11.51 -32.43
C HIS A 73 -9.21 -10.63 -31.27
N GLU A 74 -8.15 -9.84 -31.49
CA GLU A 74 -7.64 -8.84 -30.56
C GLU A 74 -8.69 -7.79 -30.15
N ALA A 75 -9.60 -7.42 -31.05
CA ALA A 75 -10.66 -6.47 -30.74
C ALA A 75 -11.67 -7.05 -29.75
N LEU A 76 -12.02 -8.34 -29.87
CA LEU A 76 -12.87 -9.03 -28.91
C LEU A 76 -12.20 -9.15 -27.54
N ILE A 77 -10.90 -9.48 -27.51
CA ILE A 77 -10.10 -9.52 -26.29
C ILE A 77 -10.15 -8.14 -25.60
N GLY A 78 -9.96 -7.06 -26.36
CA GLY A 78 -10.04 -5.68 -25.85
C GLY A 78 -11.42 -5.32 -25.27
N ILE A 79 -12.52 -5.70 -25.94
CA ILE A 79 -13.89 -5.47 -25.44
C ILE A 79 -14.12 -6.20 -24.12
N ILE A 80 -13.69 -7.47 -24.04
CA ILE A 80 -13.84 -8.29 -22.83
C ILE A 80 -13.00 -7.72 -21.67
N TYR A 81 -11.77 -7.27 -21.95
CA TYR A 81 -10.92 -6.57 -20.99
C TYR A 81 -11.62 -5.35 -20.39
N VAL A 82 -12.17 -4.46 -21.24
CA VAL A 82 -12.87 -3.25 -20.78
C VAL A 82 -14.11 -3.61 -19.98
N ALA A 83 -14.90 -4.60 -20.43
CA ALA A 83 -16.10 -5.06 -19.73
C ALA A 83 -15.80 -5.62 -18.34
N ALA A 84 -14.76 -6.47 -18.22
CA ALA A 84 -14.31 -7.02 -16.94
C ALA A 84 -13.78 -5.93 -16.00
N SER A 85 -13.01 -4.98 -16.54
CA SER A 85 -12.47 -3.84 -15.77
C SER A 85 -13.59 -2.94 -15.24
N ALA A 86 -14.55 -2.58 -16.10
CA ALA A 86 -15.69 -1.75 -15.73
C ALA A 86 -16.60 -2.46 -14.71
N GLY A 87 -16.86 -3.75 -14.92
CA GLY A 87 -17.59 -4.57 -13.95
C GLY A 87 -16.87 -4.63 -12.60
N GLY A 88 -15.54 -4.78 -12.60
CA GLY A 88 -14.73 -4.81 -11.38
C GLY A 88 -14.82 -3.50 -10.61
N LEU A 89 -14.79 -2.36 -11.31
CA LEU A 89 -14.95 -1.04 -10.70
C LEU A 89 -16.35 -0.84 -10.10
N VAL A 90 -17.41 -1.25 -10.82
CA VAL A 90 -18.79 -1.18 -10.31
C VAL A 90 -18.97 -2.03 -9.05
N LEU A 91 -18.30 -3.19 -8.97
CA LEU A 91 -18.30 -4.01 -7.75
C LEU A 91 -17.48 -3.37 -6.64
N ALA A 92 -16.34 -2.76 -6.95
CA ALA A 92 -15.48 -2.09 -5.97
C ALA A 92 -16.19 -0.92 -5.28
N ASP A 93 -17.00 -0.14 -5.99
CA ASP A 93 -17.76 1.00 -5.45
C ASP A 93 -18.84 0.58 -4.42
N ARG A 94 -19.19 -0.71 -4.36
CA ARG A 94 -20.12 -1.25 -3.36
C ARG A 94 -19.48 -1.40 -1.98
N PHE A 95 -18.15 -1.28 -1.87
CA PHE A 95 -17.39 -1.48 -0.63
C PHE A 95 -16.47 -0.28 -0.34
N ALA A 96 -16.46 0.23 0.90
CA ALA A 96 -15.69 1.41 1.30
C ALA A 96 -14.16 1.29 1.11
N LEU A 97 -13.63 0.06 0.96
CA LEU A 97 -12.21 -0.26 0.80
C LEU A 97 -11.85 -0.85 -0.59
N GLY A 98 -12.81 -0.99 -1.52
CA GLY A 98 -12.61 -1.73 -2.77
C GLY A 98 -11.64 -1.09 -3.77
N THR A 99 -11.48 0.24 -3.74
CA THR A 99 -10.63 0.97 -4.69
C THR A 99 -9.15 0.83 -4.42
N GLU A 100 -8.74 0.62 -3.16
CA GLU A 100 -7.32 0.39 -2.80
C GLU A 100 -6.88 -1.02 -3.23
N ALA A 101 -7.71 -2.05 -3.03
CA ALA A 101 -7.44 -3.41 -3.50
C ALA A 101 -7.27 -3.49 -5.04
N LEU A 102 -8.06 -2.71 -5.79
CA LEU A 102 -7.94 -2.63 -7.25
C LEU A 102 -6.64 -1.91 -7.68
N LYS A 103 -6.26 -0.84 -6.98
CA LYS A 103 -4.97 -0.14 -7.22
C LYS A 103 -3.78 -1.05 -6.94
N GLU A 104 -3.82 -1.81 -5.84
CA GLU A 104 -2.75 -2.73 -5.49
C GLU A 104 -2.59 -3.86 -6.50
N LEU A 105 -3.68 -4.39 -7.05
CA LEU A 105 -3.64 -5.40 -8.10
C LEU A 105 -2.96 -4.87 -9.39
N ILE A 106 -3.21 -3.61 -9.74
CA ILE A 106 -2.65 -2.97 -10.93
C ILE A 106 -1.16 -2.65 -10.73
N ALA A 107 -0.79 -2.14 -9.55
CA ALA A 107 0.58 -1.70 -9.23
C ALA A 107 1.55 -2.84 -8.89
N GLY A 108 1.04 -3.94 -8.31
CA GLY A 108 1.86 -5.07 -7.87
C GLY A 108 2.66 -4.78 -6.59
N ARG A 109 3.18 -5.84 -5.94
CA ARG A 109 3.93 -5.77 -4.68
C ARG A 109 5.38 -6.24 -4.83
N VAL A 110 6.06 -5.77 -5.87
CA VAL A 110 7.44 -6.22 -6.21
C VAL A 110 8.42 -6.05 -5.05
N ALA A 111 8.26 -5.03 -4.21
CA ALA A 111 9.16 -4.74 -3.09
C ALA A 111 8.88 -5.57 -1.81
N LEU A 112 7.71 -6.18 -1.68
CA LEU A 112 7.26 -6.88 -0.45
C LEU A 112 7.24 -8.41 -0.61
N VAL A 113 8.05 -8.94 -1.53
CA VAL A 113 8.07 -10.38 -1.81
C VAL A 113 8.71 -11.13 -0.64
N THR A 114 7.93 -11.99 0.01
CA THR A 114 8.42 -12.90 1.04
C THR A 114 8.86 -14.24 0.42
N PRO A 115 9.74 -15.01 1.11
CA PRO A 115 10.19 -16.32 0.61
C PRO A 115 9.04 -17.28 0.30
N GLY A 116 7.97 -17.28 1.10
CA GLY A 116 6.80 -18.13 0.87
C GLY A 116 6.02 -17.81 -0.41
N ILE A 117 5.91 -16.52 -0.77
CA ILE A 117 5.31 -16.10 -2.04
C ILE A 117 6.17 -16.60 -3.22
N LEU A 118 7.49 -16.47 -3.10
CA LEU A 118 8.42 -16.91 -4.13
C LEU A 118 8.37 -18.44 -4.33
N GLU A 119 8.31 -19.21 -3.25
CA GLU A 119 8.19 -20.67 -3.31
C GLU A 119 6.90 -21.09 -4.03
N LYS A 120 5.74 -20.53 -3.63
CA LYS A 120 4.45 -20.82 -4.28
C LYS A 120 4.46 -20.45 -5.77
N LEU A 121 5.03 -19.29 -6.12
CA LEU A 121 5.17 -18.87 -7.51
C LEU A 121 6.10 -19.79 -8.30
N ALA A 122 7.23 -20.20 -7.71
CA ALA A 122 8.19 -21.11 -8.33
C ALA A 122 7.57 -22.49 -8.60
N ILE A 123 6.86 -23.07 -7.63
CA ILE A 123 6.14 -24.34 -7.77
C ILE A 123 5.11 -24.24 -8.90
N THR A 124 4.29 -23.18 -8.90
CA THR A 124 3.25 -23.01 -9.92
C THR A 124 3.87 -22.83 -11.32
N CYS A 125 4.91 -22.01 -11.44
CA CYS A 125 5.65 -21.83 -12.69
C CYS A 125 6.30 -23.13 -13.17
N ALA A 126 6.81 -23.96 -12.26
CA ALA A 126 7.43 -25.25 -12.59
C ALA A 126 6.38 -26.26 -13.07
N LEU A 127 5.25 -26.38 -12.38
CA LEU A 127 4.16 -27.29 -12.75
C LEU A 127 3.56 -26.91 -14.11
N VAL A 128 3.16 -25.64 -14.28
CA VAL A 128 2.61 -25.14 -15.54
C VAL A 128 3.66 -25.21 -16.65
N GLY A 129 4.91 -24.86 -16.34
CA GLY A 129 6.03 -24.97 -17.27
C GLY A 129 6.28 -26.40 -17.75
N ALA A 130 6.22 -27.39 -16.86
CA ALA A 130 6.35 -28.81 -17.20
C ALA A 130 5.24 -29.25 -18.16
N VAL A 131 3.99 -28.83 -17.91
CA VAL A 131 2.87 -29.08 -18.84
C VAL A 131 3.14 -28.44 -20.21
N PHE A 132 3.61 -27.19 -20.26
CA PHE A 132 3.99 -26.55 -21.53
C PHE A 132 5.13 -27.26 -22.26
N VAL A 133 6.12 -27.80 -21.55
CA VAL A 133 7.22 -28.57 -22.14
C VAL A 133 6.70 -29.87 -22.77
N VAL A 134 5.82 -30.60 -22.06
CA VAL A 134 5.20 -31.83 -22.58
C VAL A 134 4.34 -31.52 -23.82
N LEU A 135 3.58 -30.43 -23.77
CA LEU A 135 2.67 -30.03 -24.86
C LEU A 135 3.35 -29.20 -25.96
N HIS A 136 4.65 -28.89 -25.82
CA HIS A 136 5.37 -27.95 -26.68
C HIS A 136 5.20 -28.25 -28.17
N ARG A 137 5.41 -29.51 -28.57
CA ARG A 137 5.30 -29.92 -29.99
C ARG A 137 3.90 -29.68 -30.57
N ARG A 138 2.85 -29.87 -29.76
CA ARG A 138 1.46 -29.69 -30.18
C ARG A 138 1.11 -28.21 -30.24
N LEU A 139 1.45 -27.46 -29.19
CA LEU A 139 1.16 -26.03 -29.08
C LEU A 139 1.91 -25.18 -30.11
N MET A 140 3.17 -25.52 -30.43
CA MET A 140 3.92 -24.84 -31.49
C MET A 140 3.25 -25.05 -32.85
N ARG A 141 2.87 -26.29 -33.22
CA ARG A 141 2.18 -26.55 -34.48
C ARG A 141 0.90 -25.72 -34.64
N ILE A 142 0.09 -25.62 -33.58
CA ILE A 142 -1.16 -24.84 -33.61
C ILE A 142 -0.89 -23.33 -33.71
N SER A 143 0.24 -22.85 -33.18
CA SER A 143 0.58 -21.42 -33.19
C SER A 143 1.21 -20.99 -34.52
N THR A 144 2.10 -21.80 -35.07
CA THR A 144 2.83 -21.49 -36.31
C THR A 144 2.08 -21.88 -37.58
N ASP A 145 1.37 -23.01 -37.56
CA ASP A 145 0.63 -23.54 -38.72
C ASP A 145 -0.74 -24.10 -38.32
N PRO A 146 -1.73 -23.21 -38.07
CA PRO A 146 -3.09 -23.62 -37.73
C PRO A 146 -3.74 -24.51 -38.80
N ALA A 147 -3.46 -24.26 -40.08
CA ALA A 147 -4.07 -25.00 -41.19
C ALA A 147 -3.54 -26.44 -41.28
N GLY A 148 -2.23 -26.63 -41.13
CA GLY A 148 -1.61 -27.96 -41.09
C GLY A 148 -1.97 -28.76 -39.84
N ALA A 149 -2.15 -28.10 -38.69
CA ALA A 149 -2.63 -28.76 -37.46
C ALA A 149 -4.05 -29.34 -37.65
N GLU A 150 -4.91 -28.62 -38.37
CA GLU A 150 -6.28 -29.08 -38.65
C GLU A 150 -6.33 -30.19 -39.68
N ALA A 151 -5.49 -30.11 -40.72
CA ALA A 151 -5.33 -31.18 -41.70
C ALA A 151 -4.84 -32.47 -41.02
N ALA A 152 -4.10 -32.36 -39.90
CA ALA A 152 -3.70 -33.47 -39.05
C ALA A 152 -4.78 -33.94 -38.06
N GLY A 153 -6.03 -33.44 -38.17
CA GLY A 153 -7.18 -33.84 -37.35
C GLY A 153 -7.20 -33.26 -35.93
N MET A 154 -6.40 -32.24 -35.65
CA MET A 154 -6.35 -31.64 -34.30
C MET A 154 -7.56 -30.72 -34.07
N PHE A 155 -8.21 -30.87 -32.91
CA PHE A 155 -9.29 -29.99 -32.49
C PHE A 155 -8.76 -28.64 -31.98
N LEU A 156 -8.64 -27.64 -32.85
CA LEU A 156 -7.99 -26.35 -32.53
C LEU A 156 -8.59 -25.66 -31.30
N ARG A 157 -9.92 -25.56 -31.22
CA ARG A 157 -10.60 -24.86 -30.12
C ARG A 157 -10.22 -25.46 -28.76
N GLY A 158 -10.20 -26.78 -28.63
CA GLY A 158 -9.83 -27.43 -27.36
C GLY A 158 -8.39 -27.15 -26.96
N TRP A 159 -7.46 -27.14 -27.92
CA TRP A 159 -6.07 -26.79 -27.62
C TRP A 159 -5.88 -25.30 -27.31
N ASP A 160 -6.67 -24.42 -27.93
CA ASP A 160 -6.70 -23.00 -27.59
C ASP A 160 -7.25 -22.78 -26.18
N PHE A 161 -8.28 -23.53 -25.78
CA PHE A 161 -8.79 -23.51 -24.41
C PHE A 161 -7.71 -23.94 -23.42
N VAL A 162 -7.02 -25.05 -23.67
CA VAL A 162 -5.89 -25.51 -22.82
C VAL A 162 -4.79 -24.45 -22.76
N PHE A 163 -4.43 -23.84 -23.90
CA PHE A 163 -3.44 -22.78 -23.94
C PHE A 163 -3.87 -21.57 -23.09
N TYR A 164 -5.05 -21.01 -23.34
CA TYR A 164 -5.53 -19.82 -22.63
C TYR A 164 -5.79 -20.09 -21.14
N LEU A 165 -6.21 -21.31 -20.77
CA LEU A 165 -6.38 -21.70 -19.38
C LEU A 165 -5.03 -21.74 -18.65
N LEU A 166 -4.05 -22.49 -19.18
CA LEU A 166 -2.72 -22.58 -18.57
C LEU A 166 -2.01 -21.22 -18.55
N PHE A 167 -2.20 -20.44 -19.61
CA PHE A 167 -1.70 -19.08 -19.72
C PHE A 167 -2.33 -18.19 -18.65
N GLY A 168 -3.66 -18.18 -18.53
CA GLY A 168 -4.38 -17.39 -17.53
C GLY A 168 -3.98 -17.74 -16.10
N VAL A 169 -3.88 -19.03 -15.78
CA VAL A 169 -3.40 -19.49 -14.45
C VAL A 169 -2.02 -18.92 -14.14
N LEU A 170 -1.09 -19.00 -15.09
CA LEU A 170 0.26 -18.48 -14.88
C LEU A 170 0.26 -16.95 -14.74
N ILE A 171 -0.44 -16.24 -15.63
CA ILE A 171 -0.46 -14.78 -15.65
C ILE A 171 -1.10 -14.24 -14.37
N THR A 172 -2.21 -14.79 -13.90
CA THR A 172 -2.85 -14.36 -12.65
C THR A 172 -1.87 -14.43 -11.46
N GLN A 173 -1.09 -15.51 -11.36
CA GLN A 173 -0.09 -15.67 -10.30
C GLN A 173 1.12 -14.75 -10.48
N CYS A 174 1.54 -14.48 -11.72
CA CYS A 174 2.61 -13.51 -11.97
C CYS A 174 2.15 -12.08 -11.64
N VAL A 175 0.92 -11.72 -11.99
CA VAL A 175 0.33 -10.38 -11.77
C VAL A 175 0.17 -10.08 -10.29
N SER A 176 -0.24 -11.06 -9.47
CA SER A 176 -0.36 -10.84 -8.02
C SER A 176 0.97 -10.48 -7.34
N VAL A 177 2.10 -10.80 -7.97
CA VAL A 177 3.44 -10.48 -7.46
C VAL A 177 4.00 -9.23 -8.14
N LEU A 178 4.06 -9.25 -9.48
CA LEU A 178 4.75 -8.23 -10.27
C LEU A 178 3.88 -7.03 -10.63
N GLY A 179 2.55 -7.16 -10.58
CA GLY A 179 1.60 -6.21 -11.14
C GLY A 179 1.36 -6.46 -12.64
N VAL A 180 0.29 -5.85 -13.16
CA VAL A 180 -0.16 -6.08 -14.55
C VAL A 180 0.85 -5.53 -15.56
N LEU A 181 1.37 -4.32 -15.32
CA LEU A 181 2.24 -3.64 -16.28
C LEU A 181 3.58 -4.35 -16.48
N PRO A 182 4.30 -4.78 -15.42
CA PRO A 182 5.57 -5.48 -15.60
C PRO A 182 5.38 -6.84 -16.26
N VAL A 183 4.34 -7.60 -15.92
CA VAL A 183 4.07 -8.90 -16.54
C VAL A 183 3.91 -8.77 -18.05
N PHE A 184 3.14 -7.79 -18.52
CA PHE A 184 3.00 -7.49 -19.95
C PHE A 184 4.36 -7.18 -20.59
N ALA A 185 5.16 -6.32 -19.96
CA ALA A 185 6.49 -5.96 -20.45
C ALA A 185 7.42 -7.19 -20.56
N TYR A 186 7.49 -8.02 -19.53
CA TYR A 186 8.30 -9.25 -19.52
C TYR A 186 7.85 -10.30 -20.54
N LEU A 187 6.56 -10.33 -20.84
CA LEU A 187 5.97 -11.26 -21.79
C LEU A 187 6.25 -10.83 -23.23
N VAL A 188 5.96 -9.57 -23.58
CA VAL A 188 5.96 -9.11 -24.97
C VAL A 188 7.34 -8.60 -25.40
N ILE A 189 7.95 -7.69 -24.63
CA ILE A 189 9.09 -6.89 -25.10
C ILE A 189 10.34 -7.77 -25.38
N PRO A 190 10.79 -8.66 -24.47
CA PRO A 190 11.90 -9.54 -24.75
C PRO A 190 11.63 -10.50 -25.92
N ALA A 191 10.39 -10.97 -26.08
CA ALA A 191 10.00 -11.87 -27.15
C ALA A 191 10.00 -11.18 -28.53
N VAL A 192 9.59 -9.90 -28.58
CA VAL A 192 9.68 -9.04 -29.77
C VAL A 192 11.14 -8.71 -30.10
N ALA A 193 11.94 -8.29 -29.10
CA ALA A 193 13.36 -8.01 -29.29
C ALA A 193 14.12 -9.23 -29.84
N ALA A 194 13.84 -10.41 -29.29
CA ALA A 194 14.37 -11.68 -29.76
C ALA A 194 13.96 -12.01 -31.21
N ALA A 195 12.71 -11.73 -31.58
CA ALA A 195 12.17 -12.01 -32.91
C ALA A 195 12.86 -11.21 -34.03
N PHE A 196 13.37 -10.02 -33.72
CA PHE A 196 14.14 -9.23 -34.69
C PHE A 196 15.55 -9.78 -34.98
N LEU A 197 16.08 -10.66 -34.12
CA LEU A 197 17.45 -11.17 -34.22
C LEU A 197 17.55 -12.63 -34.62
N PHE A 198 16.59 -13.46 -34.16
CA PHE A 198 16.72 -14.90 -34.20
C PHE A 198 15.45 -15.56 -34.74
N GLU A 199 15.62 -16.54 -35.62
CA GLU A 199 14.53 -17.37 -36.13
C GLU A 199 14.27 -18.58 -35.21
N GLY A 200 15.32 -19.11 -34.55
CA GLY A 200 15.22 -20.30 -33.72
C GLY A 200 14.62 -20.06 -32.33
N VAL A 201 13.66 -20.90 -31.92
CA VAL A 201 12.98 -20.84 -30.61
C VAL A 201 13.97 -20.81 -29.44
N ARG A 202 15.00 -21.67 -29.46
CA ARG A 202 16.01 -21.75 -28.38
C ARG A 202 16.81 -20.45 -28.25
N ALA A 203 17.26 -19.89 -29.36
CA ALA A 203 18.01 -18.64 -29.38
C ALA A 203 17.15 -17.47 -28.89
N ARG A 204 15.88 -17.42 -29.31
CA ARG A 204 14.92 -16.41 -28.85
C ARG A 204 14.69 -16.48 -27.34
N LEU A 205 14.58 -17.69 -26.78
CA LEU A 205 14.42 -17.90 -25.33
C LEU A 205 15.63 -17.43 -24.55
N ILE A 206 16.84 -17.88 -24.93
CA ILE A 206 18.08 -17.53 -24.22
C ILE A 206 18.29 -16.02 -24.25
N PHE A 207 18.14 -15.40 -25.43
CA PHE A 207 18.25 -13.96 -25.57
C PHE A 207 17.20 -13.23 -24.74
N GLY A 208 15.92 -13.62 -24.84
CA GLY A 208 14.85 -12.97 -24.10
C GLY A 208 15.03 -13.07 -22.59
N TRP A 209 15.53 -14.20 -22.06
CA TRP A 209 15.85 -14.35 -20.64
C TRP A 209 17.02 -13.45 -20.21
N ALA A 210 18.09 -13.42 -20.99
CA ALA A 210 19.23 -12.56 -20.70
C ALA A 210 18.85 -11.07 -20.75
N PHE A 211 18.13 -10.67 -21.80
CA PHE A 211 17.65 -9.30 -22.00
C PHE A 211 16.73 -8.87 -20.86
N ALA A 212 15.76 -9.72 -20.50
CA ALA A 212 14.87 -9.46 -19.38
C ALA A 212 15.64 -9.37 -18.05
N GLY A 213 16.53 -10.32 -17.76
CA GLY A 213 17.30 -10.35 -16.52
C GLY A 213 18.17 -9.10 -16.34
N VAL A 214 18.88 -8.66 -17.39
CA VAL A 214 19.70 -7.45 -17.35
C VAL A 214 18.86 -6.21 -17.09
N ILE A 215 17.75 -6.04 -17.81
CA ILE A 215 16.86 -4.87 -17.62
C ILE A 215 16.22 -4.89 -16.23
N SER A 216 15.90 -6.07 -15.70
CA SER A 216 15.38 -6.22 -14.33
C SER A 216 16.38 -5.71 -13.29
N LEU A 217 17.65 -6.12 -13.39
CA LEU A 217 18.70 -5.71 -12.48
C LEU A 217 18.94 -4.20 -12.54
N VAL A 218 19.06 -3.66 -13.76
CA VAL A 218 19.23 -2.20 -13.97
C VAL A 218 18.01 -1.44 -13.45
N GLY A 219 16.80 -1.95 -13.68
CA GLY A 219 15.57 -1.31 -13.23
C GLY A 219 15.40 -1.31 -11.72
N LEU A 220 15.76 -2.40 -11.04
CA LEU A 220 15.74 -2.47 -9.58
C LEU A 220 16.75 -1.49 -8.96
N GLU A 221 17.97 -1.42 -9.49
CA GLU A 221 18.99 -0.46 -9.01
C GLU A 221 18.57 0.99 -9.30
N THR A 222 18.03 1.27 -10.49
CA THR A 222 17.55 2.61 -10.85
C THR A 222 16.40 3.05 -9.94
N ALA A 223 15.45 2.16 -9.69
CA ALA A 223 14.32 2.40 -8.79
C ALA A 223 14.80 2.68 -7.36
N ARG A 224 15.77 1.91 -6.87
CA ARG A 224 16.38 2.10 -5.54
C ARG A 224 17.08 3.45 -5.41
N VAL A 225 17.93 3.81 -6.37
CA VAL A 225 18.71 5.07 -6.32
C VAL A 225 17.81 6.29 -6.49
N SER A 226 16.77 6.18 -7.32
CA SER A 226 15.88 7.29 -7.64
C SER A 226 14.62 7.36 -6.76
N GLN A 227 14.49 6.47 -5.77
CA GLN A 227 13.30 6.32 -4.91
C GLN A 227 11.99 6.21 -5.71
N LEU A 228 12.02 5.50 -6.85
CA LEU A 228 10.88 5.27 -7.73
C LEU A 228 10.30 3.87 -7.53
N ASP A 229 9.05 3.66 -7.93
CA ASP A 229 8.43 2.35 -7.90
C ASP A 229 9.15 1.37 -8.85
N PRO A 230 9.55 0.17 -8.38
CA PRO A 230 10.28 -0.80 -9.20
C PRO A 230 9.54 -1.25 -10.46
N GLY A 231 8.24 -1.55 -10.35
CA GLY A 231 7.43 -2.07 -11.46
C GLY A 231 7.40 -1.11 -12.67
N PRO A 232 6.86 0.11 -12.52
CA PRO A 232 6.85 1.12 -13.58
C PRO A 232 8.24 1.47 -14.11
N THR A 233 9.25 1.59 -13.24
CA THR A 233 10.63 1.86 -13.64
C THR A 233 11.16 0.78 -14.60
N ILE A 234 10.96 -0.50 -14.27
CA ILE A 234 11.37 -1.63 -15.12
C ILE A 234 10.66 -1.58 -16.48
N VAL A 235 9.35 -1.29 -16.51
CA VAL A 235 8.58 -1.17 -17.75
C VAL A 235 9.12 -0.06 -18.66
N CYS A 236 9.40 1.12 -18.09
CA CYS A 236 10.00 2.24 -18.82
C CYS A 236 11.36 1.87 -19.41
N LEU A 237 12.19 1.15 -18.65
CA LEU A 237 13.50 0.70 -19.13
C LEU A 237 13.39 -0.36 -20.23
N PHE A 238 12.42 -1.29 -20.14
CA PHE A 238 12.13 -2.20 -21.24
C PHE A 238 11.75 -1.46 -22.52
N ALA A 239 10.85 -0.48 -22.42
CA ALA A 239 10.43 0.33 -23.56
C ALA A 239 11.61 1.12 -24.16
N ALA A 240 12.40 1.79 -23.31
CA ALA A 240 13.59 2.53 -23.74
C ALA A 240 14.62 1.61 -24.42
N ALA A 241 14.90 0.45 -23.83
CA ALA A 241 15.83 -0.53 -24.39
C ALA A 241 15.35 -1.04 -25.76
N LEU A 242 14.06 -1.32 -25.92
CA LEU A 242 13.50 -1.75 -27.20
C LEU A 242 13.61 -0.65 -28.27
N VAL A 243 13.34 0.62 -27.92
CA VAL A 243 13.49 1.75 -28.84
C VAL A 243 14.95 1.91 -29.27
N VAL A 244 15.88 1.94 -28.32
CA VAL A 244 17.33 2.02 -28.61
C VAL A 244 17.78 0.86 -29.49
N PHE A 245 17.31 -0.35 -29.17
CA PHE A 245 17.62 -1.55 -29.91
C PHE A 245 17.05 -1.52 -31.35
N GLY A 246 15.81 -1.05 -31.52
CA GLY A 246 15.18 -0.86 -32.83
C GLY A 246 15.89 0.20 -33.69
N VAL A 247 16.29 1.32 -33.08
CA VAL A 247 17.11 2.35 -33.75
C VAL A 247 18.47 1.77 -34.16
N TRP A 248 19.13 1.01 -33.29
CA TRP A 248 20.41 0.36 -33.62
C TRP A 248 20.29 -0.60 -34.80
N LEU A 249 19.26 -1.46 -34.82
CA LEU A 249 18.99 -2.35 -35.95
C LEU A 249 18.71 -1.57 -37.23
N PHE A 250 17.90 -0.51 -37.14
CA PHE A 250 17.58 0.37 -38.25
C PHE A 250 18.83 1.01 -38.86
N LEU A 251 19.74 1.54 -38.02
CA LEU A 251 21.01 2.12 -38.46
C LEU A 251 21.95 1.06 -39.07
N ARG A 252 21.94 -0.18 -38.55
CA ARG A 252 22.78 -1.27 -39.04
C ARG A 252 22.35 -1.81 -40.41
N ALA A 253 21.07 -1.69 -40.77
CA ALA A 253 20.51 -2.21 -42.02
C ALA A 253 21.00 -1.51 -43.31
N ARG A 254 21.92 -0.54 -43.23
CA ARG A 254 22.69 0.11 -44.32
C ARG A 254 21.91 0.69 -45.51
N ARG A 255 20.58 0.66 -45.54
CA ARG A 255 19.75 1.39 -46.54
C ARG A 255 19.55 2.84 -46.09
N PHE A 256 20.64 3.61 -46.12
CA PHE A 256 20.59 5.06 -45.90
C PHE A 256 19.95 5.77 -47.11
N ALA A 257 18.64 5.92 -47.09
CA ALA A 257 18.04 7.07 -47.75
C ALA A 257 18.23 8.26 -46.80
N PRO A 258 18.97 9.32 -47.16
CA PRO A 258 19.13 10.53 -46.32
C PRO A 258 17.78 11.12 -45.87
N ARG A 259 16.72 10.85 -46.65
CA ARG A 259 15.32 11.17 -46.33
C ARG A 259 14.80 10.54 -45.04
N ILE A 260 15.26 9.35 -44.64
CA ILE A 260 14.78 8.71 -43.41
C ILE A 260 15.48 9.29 -42.18
N LEU A 261 16.79 9.55 -42.26
CA LEU A 261 17.52 10.24 -41.19
C LEU A 261 16.93 11.62 -40.91
N LEU A 262 16.53 12.34 -41.97
CA LEU A 262 15.88 13.64 -41.88
C LEU A 262 14.49 13.55 -41.24
N ARG A 263 13.73 12.47 -41.48
CA ARG A 263 12.45 12.20 -40.81
C ARG A 263 12.63 11.85 -39.33
N VAL A 264 13.58 10.97 -39.00
CA VAL A 264 13.87 10.58 -37.60
C VAL A 264 14.38 11.79 -36.81
N GLY A 265 15.30 12.57 -37.39
CA GLY A 265 15.76 13.83 -36.81
C GLY A 265 14.62 14.84 -36.65
N GLY A 266 13.74 14.96 -37.64
CA GLY A 266 12.54 15.80 -37.57
C GLY A 266 11.59 15.39 -36.43
N PHE A 267 11.33 14.09 -36.26
CA PHE A 267 10.53 13.58 -35.13
C PHE A 267 11.22 13.84 -33.78
N ALA A 268 12.53 13.66 -33.68
CA ALA A 268 13.28 13.93 -32.45
C ALA A 268 13.21 15.43 -32.07
N VAL A 269 13.34 16.33 -33.05
CA VAL A 269 13.18 17.78 -32.84
C VAL A 269 11.76 18.11 -32.44
N LEU A 270 10.73 17.58 -33.12
CA LEU A 270 9.33 17.81 -32.77
C LEU A 270 9.01 17.30 -31.35
N PHE A 271 9.55 16.14 -30.98
CA PHE A 271 9.41 15.58 -29.64
C PHE A 271 10.12 16.46 -28.59
N ALA A 272 11.33 16.94 -28.88
CA ALA A 272 12.05 17.86 -27.99
C ALA A 272 11.32 19.20 -27.83
N VAL A 273 10.74 19.75 -28.91
CA VAL A 273 9.90 20.96 -28.88
C VAL A 273 8.63 20.71 -28.06
N PHE A 274 7.96 19.58 -28.27
CA PHE A 274 6.80 19.17 -27.47
C PHE A 274 7.17 19.08 -25.98
N LEU A 275 8.24 18.36 -25.65
CA LEU A 275 8.70 18.20 -24.26
C LEU A 275 9.07 19.55 -23.64
N THR A 276 9.85 20.38 -24.34
CA THR A 276 10.23 21.73 -23.90
C THR A 276 8.99 22.61 -23.71
N GLY A 277 8.02 22.52 -24.62
CA GLY A 277 6.72 23.18 -24.50
C GLY A 277 5.98 22.74 -23.24
N THR A 278 5.84 21.43 -22.99
CA THR A 278 5.19 20.91 -21.78
C THR A 278 5.92 21.33 -20.50
N LEU A 279 7.25 21.44 -20.53
CA LEU A 279 8.05 21.95 -19.42
C LEU A 279 7.89 23.46 -19.25
N ALA A 280 7.67 24.22 -20.32
CA ALA A 280 7.37 25.65 -20.26
C ALA A 280 5.96 25.93 -19.73
N PHE A 281 5.01 25.01 -19.96
CA PHE A 281 3.69 25.02 -19.32
C PHE A 281 3.68 24.37 -17.92
N ARG A 282 4.84 24.01 -17.38
CA ARG A 282 4.94 23.55 -15.99
C ARG A 282 4.54 24.72 -15.10
N LYS A 283 3.30 24.68 -14.60
CA LYS A 283 2.81 25.62 -13.59
C LYS A 283 3.80 25.61 -12.43
N SER A 284 4.46 26.73 -12.18
CA SER A 284 5.40 26.92 -11.08
C SER A 284 4.67 26.70 -9.75
N ALA A 285 4.78 25.49 -9.23
CA ALA A 285 4.08 24.98 -8.05
C ALA A 285 2.52 25.02 -8.14
N PRO A 286 1.83 24.10 -7.46
CA PRO A 286 0.39 24.18 -7.31
C PRO A 286 0.05 25.48 -6.56
N THR A 287 -1.06 26.10 -6.94
CA THR A 287 -1.81 27.07 -6.12
C THR A 287 -1.66 26.75 -4.65
N ASP A 288 -1.03 27.66 -3.88
CA ASP A 288 -0.86 27.66 -2.41
C ASP A 288 -1.53 26.42 -1.81
N GLU A 289 -0.81 25.29 -1.71
CA GLU A 289 -1.42 23.98 -1.35
C GLU A 289 -2.22 24.11 -0.06
N LEU A 290 -1.72 24.97 0.84
CA LEU A 290 -2.41 25.42 2.04
C LEU A 290 -3.74 26.11 1.75
N ALA A 291 -3.84 27.02 0.77
CA ALA A 291 -5.11 27.63 0.37
C ALA A 291 -6.10 26.61 -0.19
N THR A 292 -5.63 25.60 -0.93
CA THR A 292 -6.49 24.52 -1.44
C THR A 292 -6.99 23.66 -0.28
N ALA A 293 -6.11 23.29 0.66
CA ALA A 293 -6.48 22.56 1.87
C ALA A 293 -7.44 23.37 2.75
N ILE A 294 -7.23 24.68 2.89
CA ILE A 294 -8.18 25.59 3.57
C ILE A 294 -9.54 25.59 2.86
N GLY A 295 -9.56 25.58 1.52
CA GLY A 295 -10.79 25.44 0.74
C GLY A 295 -11.54 24.15 1.06
N PHE A 296 -10.83 23.02 1.09
CA PHE A 296 -11.41 21.72 1.45
C PHE A 296 -11.91 21.66 2.90
N ALA A 297 -11.19 22.25 3.85
CA ALA A 297 -11.63 22.34 5.24
C ALA A 297 -12.94 23.12 5.40
N ARG A 298 -13.18 24.12 4.54
CA ARG A 298 -14.41 24.94 4.54
C ARG A 298 -15.58 24.33 3.78
N SER A 299 -15.36 23.25 3.01
CA SER A 299 -16.37 22.69 2.11
C SER A 299 -17.56 22.04 2.83
N GLY A 300 -17.40 21.69 4.12
CA GLY A 300 -18.42 20.96 4.90
C GLY A 300 -18.54 19.47 4.54
N ASP A 301 -17.81 18.98 3.54
CA ASP A 301 -17.74 17.55 3.18
C ASP A 301 -16.72 16.84 4.09
N PRO A 302 -17.13 15.84 4.90
CA PRO A 302 -16.24 15.12 5.81
C PRO A 302 -15.01 14.50 5.13
N THR A 303 -15.14 14.07 3.88
CA THR A 303 -14.02 13.48 3.13
C THR A 303 -13.00 14.54 2.72
N GLN A 304 -13.48 15.71 2.30
CA GLN A 304 -12.61 16.84 1.97
C GLN A 304 -11.95 17.43 3.22
N GLN A 305 -12.67 17.53 4.33
CA GLN A 305 -12.13 18.00 5.59
C GLN A 305 -11.03 17.07 6.13
N ARG A 306 -11.21 15.75 6.05
CA ARG A 306 -10.16 14.79 6.42
C ARG A 306 -8.91 14.91 5.54
N ARG A 307 -9.09 15.07 4.22
CA ARG A 307 -7.98 15.33 3.28
C ARG A 307 -7.26 16.65 3.59
N ALA A 308 -8.01 17.68 3.98
CA ALA A 308 -7.45 18.95 4.43
C ALA A 308 -6.58 18.77 5.68
N MET A 309 -7.06 18.04 6.69
CA MET A 309 -6.31 17.74 7.92
C MET A 309 -4.95 17.06 7.62
N ALA A 310 -4.97 16.03 6.77
CA ALA A 310 -3.75 15.35 6.35
C ALA A 310 -2.77 16.28 5.62
N SER A 311 -3.28 17.29 4.91
CA SER A 311 -2.47 18.27 4.19
C SER A 311 -1.85 19.30 5.13
N PHE A 312 -2.57 19.74 6.18
CA PHE A 312 -2.07 20.72 7.16
C PHE A 312 -0.83 20.23 7.92
N ARG A 313 -0.63 18.92 8.07
CA ARG A 313 0.59 18.33 8.65
C ARG A 313 1.88 18.79 7.97
N ARG A 314 1.82 19.13 6.68
CA ARG A 314 2.97 19.63 5.90
C ARG A 314 3.27 21.11 6.11
N PHE A 315 2.39 21.83 6.82
CA PHE A 315 2.49 23.27 7.03
C PHE A 315 2.48 23.64 8.53
N PRO A 316 3.43 23.12 9.34
CA PRO A 316 3.49 23.41 10.77
C PRO A 316 3.74 24.90 11.07
N ASP A 317 4.45 25.62 10.20
CA ASP A 317 4.71 27.06 10.40
C ASP A 317 3.48 27.96 10.13
N ALA A 318 2.44 27.40 9.52
CA ALA A 318 1.24 28.11 9.13
C ALA A 318 0.05 27.88 10.08
N GLN A 319 0.29 27.48 11.34
CA GLN A 319 -0.78 27.17 12.31
C GLN A 319 -1.84 28.26 12.38
N GLY A 320 -1.44 29.53 12.38
CA GLY A 320 -2.39 30.65 12.43
C GLY A 320 -3.43 30.67 11.31
N ARG A 321 -3.18 30.04 10.15
CA ARG A 321 -4.12 29.99 9.01
C ARG A 321 -5.10 28.83 9.09
N TRP A 322 -4.67 27.66 9.58
CA TRP A 322 -5.50 26.45 9.59
C TRP A 322 -6.07 26.11 10.97
N PHE A 323 -5.44 26.54 12.06
CA PHE A 323 -5.85 26.25 13.44
C PHE A 323 -7.32 26.61 13.73
N PRO A 324 -7.85 27.78 13.30
CA PRO A 324 -9.26 28.13 13.53
C PRO A 324 -10.25 27.19 12.82
N LEU A 325 -9.80 26.43 11.82
CA LEU A 325 -10.62 25.46 11.08
C LEU A 325 -10.62 24.09 11.76
N VAL A 326 -9.56 23.76 12.51
CA VAL A 326 -9.36 22.44 13.12
C VAL A 326 -9.93 22.36 14.53
N VAL A 327 -9.79 23.42 15.34
CA VAL A 327 -10.30 23.42 16.73
C VAL A 327 -11.79 23.09 16.83
N PRO A 328 -12.69 23.66 15.99
CA PRO A 328 -14.11 23.29 16.03
C PRO A 328 -14.36 21.80 15.73
N MET A 329 -13.48 21.14 14.97
CA MET A 329 -13.62 19.73 14.62
C MET A 329 -13.37 18.77 15.78
N LEU A 330 -12.79 19.25 16.89
CA LEU A 330 -12.73 18.49 18.15
C LEU A 330 -14.12 18.21 18.73
N ALA A 331 -15.13 18.99 18.35
CA ALA A 331 -16.52 18.82 18.78
C ALA A 331 -17.41 18.24 17.66
N ASP A 332 -16.83 17.72 16.57
CA ASP A 332 -17.61 17.19 15.47
C ASP A 332 -18.40 15.93 15.86
N SER A 333 -19.58 15.74 15.26
CA SER A 333 -20.38 14.53 15.41
C SER A 333 -19.68 13.27 14.90
N ASP A 334 -18.84 13.38 13.87
CA ASP A 334 -18.07 12.27 13.32
C ASP A 334 -16.83 11.98 14.19
N ARG A 335 -16.78 10.76 14.74
CA ARG A 335 -15.65 10.23 15.51
C ARG A 335 -14.33 10.36 14.75
N VAL A 336 -14.33 10.06 13.45
CA VAL A 336 -13.11 10.07 12.61
C VAL A 336 -12.60 11.49 12.42
N ALA A 337 -13.50 12.46 12.35
CA ALA A 337 -13.15 13.88 12.25
C ALA A 337 -12.49 14.38 13.55
N ARG A 338 -13.04 14.00 14.72
CA ARG A 338 -12.44 14.32 16.03
C ARG A 338 -11.04 13.74 16.16
N ASP A 339 -10.86 12.45 15.86
CA ASP A 339 -9.55 11.78 15.92
C ASP A 339 -8.52 12.43 14.98
N ALA A 340 -8.92 12.72 13.73
CA ALA A 340 -8.04 13.40 12.77
C ALA A 340 -7.61 14.80 13.24
N ALA A 341 -8.52 15.55 13.88
CA ALA A 341 -8.20 16.86 14.45
C ALA A 341 -7.23 16.75 15.64
N VAL A 342 -7.49 15.82 16.56
CA VAL A 342 -6.62 15.53 17.70
C VAL A 342 -5.21 15.14 17.24
N GLY A 343 -5.11 14.20 16.29
CA GLY A 343 -3.85 13.75 15.72
C GLY A 343 -3.06 14.89 15.07
N LEU A 344 -3.71 15.73 14.26
CA LEU A 344 -3.06 16.89 13.63
C LEU A 344 -2.47 17.85 14.68
N LEU A 345 -3.23 18.18 15.73
CA LEU A 345 -2.81 19.12 16.77
C LEU A 345 -1.62 18.58 17.58
N GLY A 346 -1.62 17.27 17.86
CA GLY A 346 -0.48 16.59 18.49
C GLY A 346 0.77 16.59 17.60
N ASP A 347 0.64 16.15 16.34
CA ASP A 347 1.76 16.03 15.40
C ASP A 347 2.44 17.38 15.12
N THR A 348 1.64 18.46 15.09
CA THR A 348 2.12 19.83 14.88
C THR A 348 2.50 20.55 16.16
N ARG A 349 2.38 19.89 17.32
CA ARG A 349 2.66 20.45 18.65
C ARG A 349 1.98 21.79 18.89
N ALA A 350 0.70 21.90 18.53
CA ALA A 350 -0.06 23.13 18.59
C ALA A 350 -0.41 23.50 20.04
N ARG A 351 0.49 24.20 20.76
CA ARG A 351 0.30 24.60 22.17
C ARG A 351 -1.00 25.37 22.43
N ALA A 352 -1.45 26.17 21.47
CA ALA A 352 -2.71 26.91 21.58
C ALA A 352 -3.95 26.00 21.71
N ALA A 353 -3.86 24.71 21.33
CA ALA A 353 -4.96 23.76 21.44
C ALA A 353 -5.06 23.08 22.81
N VAL A 354 -4.09 23.25 23.71
CA VAL A 354 -4.08 22.54 25.01
C VAL A 354 -5.38 22.73 25.80
N PRO A 355 -5.96 23.95 25.93
CA PRO A 355 -7.25 24.12 26.61
C PRO A 355 -8.39 23.35 25.93
N ALA A 356 -8.45 23.35 24.59
CA ALA A 356 -9.49 22.65 23.83
C ALA A 356 -9.34 21.12 23.92
N LEU A 357 -8.10 20.61 23.96
CA LEU A 357 -7.83 19.19 24.18
C LEU A 357 -8.18 18.76 25.60
N ILE A 358 -7.94 19.60 26.62
CA ILE A 358 -8.36 19.34 28.00
C ILE A 358 -9.90 19.27 28.10
N GLU A 359 -10.61 20.21 27.48
CA GLU A 359 -12.07 20.19 27.42
C GLU A 359 -12.55 18.92 26.70
N ARG A 360 -11.90 18.56 25.59
CA ARG A 360 -12.24 17.35 24.85
C ARG A 360 -12.03 16.08 25.68
N LEU A 361 -10.92 15.98 26.42
CA LEU A 361 -10.63 14.84 27.28
C LEU A 361 -11.73 14.60 28.32
N ALA A 362 -12.30 15.68 28.86
CA ALA A 362 -13.34 15.60 29.88
C ALA A 362 -14.72 15.22 29.32
N ALA A 363 -15.02 15.58 28.07
CA ALA A 363 -16.34 15.41 27.47
C ALA A 363 -16.43 14.25 26.47
N GLU A 364 -15.31 13.70 26.01
CA GLU A 364 -15.29 12.61 25.03
C GLU A 364 -15.77 11.29 25.64
N THR A 365 -16.53 10.51 24.86
CA THR A 365 -17.09 9.22 25.28
C THR A 365 -16.44 8.03 24.59
N ASP A 366 -15.75 8.27 23.47
CA ASP A 366 -15.06 7.24 22.70
C ASP A 366 -13.62 7.04 23.18
N ASP A 367 -13.27 5.81 23.56
CA ASP A 367 -11.99 5.52 24.21
C ASP A 367 -10.78 5.74 23.29
N ASP A 368 -10.89 5.40 21.99
CA ASP A 368 -9.81 5.62 21.02
C ASP A 368 -9.49 7.12 20.88
N VAL A 369 -10.53 7.96 20.79
CA VAL A 369 -10.35 9.41 20.68
C VAL A 369 -9.74 9.96 21.95
N ARG A 370 -10.13 9.46 23.13
CA ARG A 370 -9.54 9.88 24.42
C ARG A 370 -8.07 9.52 24.52
N GLU A 371 -7.69 8.31 24.11
CA GLU A 371 -6.30 7.90 24.02
C GLU A 371 -5.52 8.82 23.06
N GLY A 372 -6.13 9.15 21.91
CA GLY A 372 -5.61 10.14 20.97
C GLY A 372 -5.37 11.50 21.61
N VAL A 373 -6.30 11.98 22.44
CA VAL A 373 -6.18 13.27 23.14
C VAL A 373 -5.02 13.26 24.14
N VAL A 374 -4.89 12.18 24.91
CA VAL A 374 -3.75 12.00 25.84
C VAL A 374 -2.43 11.99 25.08
N ARG A 375 -2.35 11.26 23.95
CA ARG A 375 -1.18 11.22 23.07
C ARG A 375 -0.84 12.59 22.50
N ALA A 376 -1.84 13.37 22.10
CA ALA A 376 -1.65 14.73 21.59
C ALA A 376 -1.13 15.68 22.69
N LEU A 377 -1.72 15.66 23.89
CA LEU A 377 -1.27 16.46 25.03
C LEU A 377 0.18 16.14 25.40
N ARG A 378 0.53 14.85 25.44
CA ARG A 378 1.89 14.36 25.66
C ARG A 378 2.87 14.85 24.59
N ALA A 379 2.49 14.80 23.31
CA ALA A 379 3.32 15.26 22.20
C ALA A 379 3.55 16.78 22.19
N ILE A 380 2.56 17.55 22.64
CA ILE A 380 2.65 19.02 22.76
C ILE A 380 3.60 19.42 23.90
N GLY A 381 3.58 18.68 25.02
CA GLY A 381 4.54 18.89 26.10
C GLY A 381 4.21 20.05 27.05
N ASP A 382 2.94 20.46 27.16
CA ASP A 382 2.54 21.61 27.99
C ASP A 382 2.14 21.20 29.43
N PRO A 383 2.83 21.69 30.48
CA PRO A 383 2.52 21.34 31.86
C PRO A 383 1.11 21.72 32.34
N SER A 384 0.42 22.64 31.66
CA SER A 384 -0.95 23.03 32.04
C SER A 384 -1.96 21.88 31.94
N ALA A 385 -1.63 20.80 31.22
CA ALA A 385 -2.46 19.61 31.12
C ALA A 385 -2.36 18.65 32.33
N VAL A 386 -1.35 18.80 33.19
CA VAL A 386 -1.04 17.85 34.28
C VAL A 386 -2.23 17.66 35.22
N HIS A 387 -2.84 18.75 35.68
CA HIS A 387 -4.01 18.70 36.57
C HIS A 387 -5.18 17.95 35.92
N ALA A 388 -5.49 18.27 34.66
CA ALA A 388 -6.60 17.64 33.93
C ALA A 388 -6.37 16.13 33.72
N LEU A 389 -5.14 15.73 33.38
CA LEU A 389 -4.77 14.33 33.21
C LEU A 389 -4.86 13.54 34.53
N ALA A 390 -4.38 14.11 35.64
CA ALA A 390 -4.48 13.49 36.96
C ALA A 390 -5.93 13.29 37.42
N VAL A 391 -6.78 14.31 37.23
CA VAL A 391 -8.20 14.23 37.55
C VAL A 391 -8.92 13.21 36.66
N ALA A 392 -8.64 13.21 35.36
CA ALA A 392 -9.23 12.26 34.42
C ALA A 392 -8.83 10.81 34.76
N ALA A 393 -7.54 10.55 35.01
CA ALA A 393 -7.04 9.24 35.40
C ALA A 393 -7.76 8.68 36.66
N SER A 394 -8.02 9.53 37.65
CA SER A 394 -8.68 9.11 38.90
C SER A 394 -10.15 8.72 38.75
N ARG A 395 -10.81 9.18 37.68
CA ARG A 395 -12.23 8.91 37.39
C ARG A 395 -12.41 7.84 36.32
N GLU A 396 -11.34 7.49 35.63
CA GLU A 396 -11.35 6.53 34.54
C GLU A 396 -11.55 5.10 35.05
N ARG A 397 -12.26 4.29 34.25
CA ARG A 397 -12.53 2.88 34.51
C ARG A 397 -11.70 1.97 33.62
N GLU A 398 -11.40 2.39 32.40
CA GLU A 398 -10.60 1.61 31.45
C GLU A 398 -9.12 1.63 31.87
N PRO A 399 -8.53 0.48 32.25
CA PRO A 399 -7.18 0.42 32.83
C PRO A 399 -6.10 1.02 31.93
N ASP A 400 -6.15 0.76 30.62
CA ASP A 400 -5.14 1.27 29.67
C ASP A 400 -5.17 2.81 29.57
N LEU A 401 -6.36 3.41 29.61
CA LEU A 401 -6.51 4.87 29.61
C LEU A 401 -6.05 5.50 30.93
N VAL A 402 -6.29 4.85 32.08
CA VAL A 402 -5.72 5.31 33.37
C VAL A 402 -4.20 5.37 33.29
N VAL A 403 -3.58 4.32 32.74
CA VAL A 403 -2.12 4.25 32.58
C VAL A 403 -1.60 5.33 31.64
N ALA A 404 -2.24 5.51 30.48
CA ALA A 404 -1.87 6.54 29.52
C ALA A 404 -1.94 7.94 30.13
N MET A 405 -3.02 8.27 30.85
CA MET A 405 -3.21 9.57 31.49
C MET A 405 -2.23 9.80 32.64
N GLY A 406 -2.04 8.78 33.50
CA GLY A 406 -1.13 8.85 34.64
C GLY A 406 0.32 9.03 34.20
N ALA A 407 0.79 8.23 33.23
CA ALA A 407 2.13 8.37 32.67
C ALA A 407 2.32 9.75 32.00
N ALA A 408 1.34 10.21 31.22
CA ALA A 408 1.40 11.54 30.62
C ALA A 408 1.46 12.67 31.67
N ALA A 409 0.74 12.55 32.80
CA ALA A 409 0.81 13.53 33.88
C ALA A 409 2.23 13.62 34.48
N PHE A 410 2.90 12.48 34.70
CA PHE A 410 4.29 12.45 35.20
C PHE A 410 5.30 13.04 34.20
N GLU A 411 5.16 12.72 32.92
CA GLU A 411 6.07 13.20 31.88
C GLU A 411 5.98 14.72 31.67
N LEU A 412 4.78 15.29 31.79
CA LEU A 412 4.54 16.71 31.58
C LEU A 412 4.82 17.59 32.80
N ALA A 413 4.99 16.99 33.98
CA ALA A 413 5.02 17.75 35.22
C ALA A 413 6.29 18.56 35.46
N GLY A 414 6.10 19.86 35.72
CA GLY A 414 7.10 20.77 36.28
C GLY A 414 7.04 20.84 37.81
N ALA A 415 7.55 21.93 38.39
CA ALA A 415 7.43 22.20 39.82
C ALA A 415 5.97 22.53 40.22
N GLY A 416 5.55 22.12 41.42
CA GLY A 416 4.27 22.54 42.02
C GLY A 416 3.05 21.65 41.72
N HIS A 417 3.25 20.47 41.12
CA HIS A 417 2.18 19.51 40.80
C HIS A 417 2.10 18.32 41.77
N ASP A 418 2.69 18.43 42.96
CA ASP A 418 2.78 17.31 43.92
C ASP A 418 1.44 16.67 44.25
N ALA A 419 0.36 17.47 44.40
CA ALA A 419 -0.97 16.94 44.68
C ALA A 419 -1.55 16.17 43.48
N ASP A 420 -1.44 16.75 42.27
CA ASP A 420 -1.92 16.13 41.03
C ASP A 420 -1.19 14.82 40.76
N LEU A 421 0.13 14.81 40.94
CA LEU A 421 0.97 13.63 40.70
C LEU A 421 0.75 12.53 41.73
N ARG A 422 0.47 12.86 42.99
CA ARG A 422 0.03 11.87 43.98
C ARG A 422 -1.30 11.24 43.57
N GLN A 423 -2.24 12.05 43.08
CA GLN A 423 -3.52 11.55 42.57
C GLN A 423 -3.35 10.66 41.32
N ALA A 424 -2.45 11.01 40.41
CA ALA A 424 -2.10 10.17 39.26
C ALA A 424 -1.46 8.84 39.70
N ALA A 425 -0.52 8.88 40.65
CA ALA A 425 0.08 7.67 41.22
C ALA A 425 -0.96 6.79 41.94
N ASP A 426 -1.91 7.36 42.68
CA ASP A 426 -2.98 6.59 43.31
C ASP A 426 -3.82 5.82 42.27
N ALA A 427 -4.12 6.46 41.13
CA ALA A 427 -4.84 5.82 40.04
C ALA A 427 -4.02 4.67 39.40
N LEU A 428 -2.72 4.85 39.19
CA LEU A 428 -1.82 3.81 38.69
C LEU A 428 -1.70 2.64 39.68
N VAL A 429 -1.55 2.92 40.98
CA VAL A 429 -1.47 1.88 42.03
C VAL A 429 -2.76 1.06 42.08
N LYS A 430 -3.92 1.72 41.90
CA LYS A 430 -5.21 1.04 41.82
C LYS A 430 -5.25 0.05 40.64
N VAL A 431 -4.86 0.48 39.44
CA VAL A 431 -4.80 -0.42 38.25
C VAL A 431 -3.84 -1.57 38.48
N MET A 432 -2.63 -1.27 38.96
CA MET A 432 -1.59 -2.26 39.24
C MET A 432 -2.06 -3.34 40.23
N SER A 433 -2.86 -2.95 41.23
CA SER A 433 -3.38 -3.84 42.28
C SER A 433 -4.70 -4.52 41.93
N ASP A 434 -5.33 -4.17 40.81
CA ASP A 434 -6.62 -4.73 40.39
C ASP A 434 -6.43 -6.09 39.71
N ALA A 435 -6.87 -7.16 40.37
CA ALA A 435 -6.73 -8.52 39.86
C ALA A 435 -7.51 -8.75 38.55
N ASP A 436 -8.57 -7.98 38.31
CA ASP A 436 -9.43 -8.10 37.13
C ASP A 436 -8.88 -7.27 35.95
N ALA A 437 -7.91 -6.38 36.17
CA ALA A 437 -7.30 -5.58 35.12
C ALA A 437 -6.39 -6.43 34.20
N PRO A 438 -6.34 -6.11 32.88
CA PRO A 438 -5.45 -6.76 31.93
C PRO A 438 -4.01 -6.81 32.43
N HIS A 439 -3.32 -7.93 32.21
CA HIS A 439 -1.95 -8.10 32.70
C HIS A 439 -0.99 -7.05 32.12
N ALA A 440 -1.19 -6.64 30.86
CA ALA A 440 -0.43 -5.57 30.22
C ALA A 440 -0.62 -4.24 30.95
N ALA A 441 -1.86 -3.81 31.18
CA ALA A 441 -2.18 -2.59 31.91
C ALA A 441 -1.54 -2.54 33.31
N ARG A 442 -1.60 -3.64 34.06
CA ARG A 442 -0.97 -3.75 35.38
C ARG A 442 0.53 -3.55 35.34
N ARG A 443 1.18 -4.21 34.39
CA ARG A 443 2.62 -4.11 34.18
C ARG A 443 3.01 -2.68 33.82
N ASP A 444 2.31 -2.07 32.86
CA ASP A 444 2.60 -0.72 32.39
C ASP A 444 2.35 0.34 33.48
N ALA A 445 1.33 0.14 34.32
CA ALA A 445 1.09 0.97 35.52
C ALA A 445 2.26 0.89 36.50
N GLY A 446 2.77 -0.31 36.78
CA GLY A 446 3.92 -0.53 37.65
C GLY A 446 5.21 0.05 37.08
N ASP A 447 5.43 -0.09 35.78
CA ASP A 447 6.59 0.47 35.09
C ASP A 447 6.57 2.01 35.08
N ALA A 448 5.40 2.63 34.87
CA ALA A 448 5.21 4.07 34.99
C ALA A 448 5.49 4.58 36.41
N LEU A 449 5.02 3.88 37.44
CA LEU A 449 5.31 4.22 38.84
C LEU A 449 6.81 4.10 39.15
N ARG A 450 7.46 2.98 38.79
CA ARG A 450 8.90 2.77 39.02
C ARG A 450 9.78 3.78 38.28
N ALA A 451 9.32 4.29 37.14
CA ALA A 451 10.05 5.31 36.39
C ALA A 451 10.06 6.68 37.11
N HIS A 452 9.00 7.00 37.87
CA HIS A 452 8.73 8.33 38.42
C HIS A 452 8.64 8.38 39.96
N VAL A 453 8.78 7.26 40.66
CA VAL A 453 8.77 7.17 42.13
C VAL A 453 9.99 6.39 42.59
N GLU A 454 10.76 6.95 43.52
CA GLU A 454 11.88 6.26 44.17
C GLU A 454 11.34 5.28 45.22
N LEU A 455 11.08 4.04 44.77
CA LEU A 455 10.57 2.94 45.60
C LEU A 455 11.70 2.28 46.42
N ASP A 456 11.32 1.61 47.52
CA ASP A 456 12.24 0.75 48.29
C ASP A 456 12.74 -0.43 47.42
N PRO A 457 14.06 -0.66 47.31
CA PRO A 457 14.63 -1.81 46.60
C PRO A 457 14.07 -3.18 47.02
N ALA A 458 13.49 -3.28 48.22
CA ALA A 458 12.87 -4.51 48.70
C ALA A 458 11.46 -4.79 48.11
N SER A 459 10.83 -3.82 47.45
CA SER A 459 9.48 -3.95 46.88
C SER A 459 9.49 -4.60 45.48
N HIS A 460 9.51 -5.93 45.46
CA HIS A 460 9.68 -6.71 44.21
C HIS A 460 8.38 -7.07 43.50
N ASP A 461 7.25 -7.14 44.21
CA ASP A 461 5.94 -7.45 43.64
C ASP A 461 4.97 -6.26 43.73
N ASP A 462 3.92 -6.30 42.91
CA ASP A 462 2.97 -5.21 42.77
C ASP A 462 2.23 -4.91 44.10
N ALA A 463 1.99 -5.93 44.92
CA ALA A 463 1.35 -5.78 46.24
C ALA A 463 2.26 -5.06 47.25
N ALA A 464 3.57 -5.36 47.26
CA ALA A 464 4.54 -4.66 48.09
C ALA A 464 4.70 -3.20 47.66
N VAL A 465 4.70 -2.92 46.35
CA VAL A 465 4.77 -1.54 45.82
C VAL A 465 3.54 -0.74 46.25
N ALA A 466 2.33 -1.30 46.13
CA ALA A 466 1.10 -0.64 46.54
C ALA A 466 1.09 -0.33 48.04
N THR A 467 1.48 -1.31 48.87
CA THR A 467 1.55 -1.17 50.34
C THR A 467 2.57 -0.10 50.73
N TRP A 468 3.74 -0.09 50.09
CA TRP A 468 4.77 0.89 50.34
C TRP A 468 4.32 2.31 49.96
N TRP A 469 3.69 2.47 48.79
CA TRP A 469 3.17 3.75 48.32
C TRP A 469 2.21 4.38 49.33
N HIS A 470 1.22 3.61 49.82
CA HIS A 470 0.25 4.11 50.79
C HIS A 470 0.88 4.57 52.11
N GLY A 471 1.99 3.98 52.53
CA GLY A 471 2.69 4.37 53.76
C GLY A 471 3.59 5.61 53.63
N HIS A 472 4.04 5.94 52.42
CA HIS A 472 5.12 6.93 52.21
C HIS A 472 4.75 8.10 51.28
N ARG A 473 3.66 8.01 50.52
CA ARG A 473 3.22 9.03 49.53
C ARG A 473 3.20 10.47 50.03
N ASP A 474 2.83 10.69 51.30
CA ASP A 474 2.69 12.04 51.88
C ASP A 474 4.05 12.64 52.30
N GLN A 475 5.09 11.79 52.41
CA GLN A 475 6.46 12.19 52.77
C GLN A 475 7.33 12.45 51.53
N LEU A 476 6.92 11.94 50.36
CA LEU A 476 7.62 12.13 49.10
C LEU A 476 7.32 13.51 48.52
N VAL A 477 8.34 14.15 47.95
CA VAL A 477 8.23 15.44 47.26
C VAL A 477 8.64 15.25 45.81
N TRP A 478 7.90 15.86 44.88
CA TRP A 478 8.27 15.84 43.47
C TRP A 478 9.56 16.63 43.27
N GLN A 479 10.57 16.01 42.68
CA GLN A 479 11.83 16.65 42.32
C GLN A 479 11.86 16.87 40.80
N PRO A 480 11.54 18.08 40.30
CA PRO A 480 11.44 18.33 38.85
C PRO A 480 12.75 18.06 38.12
N ALA A 481 13.90 18.34 38.75
CA ALA A 481 15.21 18.08 38.18
C ALA A 481 15.50 16.59 37.91
N ARG A 482 14.85 15.69 38.67
CA ARG A 482 14.99 14.23 38.52
C ARG A 482 13.76 13.60 37.86
N HIS A 483 12.71 14.37 37.60
CA HIS A 483 11.39 13.87 37.17
C HIS A 483 10.88 12.69 38.02
N ARG A 484 11.09 12.78 39.34
CA ARG A 484 10.77 11.70 40.29
C ARG A 484 10.27 12.23 41.63
N PHE A 485 9.37 11.48 42.26
CA PHE A 485 9.11 11.55 43.69
C PHE A 485 10.27 10.91 44.46
N ALA A 486 10.80 11.64 45.43
CA ALA A 486 11.85 11.17 46.31
C ALA A 486 11.69 11.79 47.72
N ALA A 487 12.32 11.17 48.72
CA ALA A 487 12.35 11.75 50.05
C ALA A 487 13.00 13.15 50.00
N PRO A 488 12.52 14.13 50.80
CA PRO A 488 13.16 15.44 50.88
C PRO A 488 14.61 15.24 51.28
N ALA A 489 15.54 15.84 50.52
CA ALA A 489 16.96 15.76 50.82
C ALA A 489 17.17 16.28 52.26
N THR A 490 17.61 15.41 53.15
CA THR A 490 18.07 15.82 54.48
C THR A 490 19.22 16.79 54.27
N GLY A 491 18.99 18.09 54.51
CA GLY A 491 19.99 19.12 54.33
C GLY A 491 21.25 18.80 55.14
N GLY A 492 22.38 18.71 54.44
CA GLY A 492 23.73 18.75 54.99
C GLY A 492 24.44 19.98 54.46
#